data_AF-A0AAY5KBM0-F1
#
_entry.id   AF-A0AAY5KBM0-F1
#
_cell.length_a   1.000
_cell.length_b   1.000
_cell.length_c   1.000
_cell.angle_alpha   90.00
_cell.angle_beta   90.00
_cell.angle_gamma   90.00
#
_symmetry.space_group_name_H-M   'P 1'
#
loop_
_entity.id
_entity.type
_entity.pdbx_description
1 polymer ?
#
loop_
_entity_poly.entity_id
_entity_poly.type
_entity_poly.pdbx_seq_one_letter_code
_entity_poly.pdbx_strand_id
1 'polypeptide(L)'
;MDSEVSVLLQCTAWGGLLEPQVQVELSARFNRRTEPALERHIEEVWIERVNREPWLFNGAKFRLHSYSITSTSLTCMDGAGDKRDSPSCIHEEEEGLQKTAGSADHGRSNVLTHQINEINKVVHEQHNDTDLISYKQRAGYLRPAHTPSLGIGPPSGRSKTETQPCLQGDVSEGEAPTPILTLRLGLTCYRDFLGTNWSQRSEELRQRGEAEFGDPLALLAQPLGVGGVLCTSDRKVVLIRRSQKVAEARGLLDIPGGHPEPKAVCEGLAGVTEDKIRVEMLQQRQEAVVRELFSSVSAEIRDEVNVPLRSLGEPMLMGIALNHTSAGRPSAEFYISCSLTSAEVQELYWKGGVEAHESTDIVFLREKFCDLQEVLQLDQHSPLWSELCPSAKGAVLLYQLMLSNQQDRSNQSQISLGEMSR
;
A
#
# COMPACT_ATOMS: atom_id res chain seq x y z
N MET A 1 -6.76 -5.75 -21.81
CA MET A 1 -6.60 -5.47 -20.38
C MET A 1 -5.86 -6.65 -19.82
N ASP A 2 -4.79 -6.39 -19.07
CA ASP A 2 -4.00 -7.44 -18.44
C ASP A 2 -4.86 -8.17 -17.39
N SER A 3 -4.98 -9.49 -17.49
CA SER A 3 -5.79 -10.30 -16.57
C SER A 3 -5.11 -10.55 -15.23
N GLU A 4 -3.82 -10.25 -15.09
CA GLU A 4 -3.06 -10.52 -13.86
C GLU A 4 -3.20 -9.38 -12.83
N VAL A 5 -3.64 -8.20 -13.25
CA VAL A 5 -3.66 -7.00 -12.40
C VAL A 5 -4.87 -6.11 -12.63
N SER A 6 -5.39 -5.50 -11.56
CA SER A 6 -6.38 -4.42 -11.65
C SER A 6 -6.17 -3.34 -10.59
N VAL A 7 -6.60 -2.11 -10.87
CA VAL A 7 -6.58 -1.01 -9.89
C VAL A 7 -7.87 -1.00 -9.08
N LEU A 8 -7.77 -1.18 -7.76
CA LEU A 8 -8.90 -1.15 -6.82
C LEU A 8 -9.25 0.26 -6.35
N LEU A 9 -8.23 1.09 -6.12
CA LEU A 9 -8.36 2.45 -5.62
C LEU A 9 -7.36 3.35 -6.36
N GLN A 10 -7.84 4.50 -6.85
CA GLN A 10 -7.02 5.54 -7.44
C GLN A 10 -7.06 6.79 -6.58
N CYS A 11 -5.91 7.18 -6.04
CA CYS A 11 -5.71 8.43 -5.30
C CYS A 11 -5.15 9.56 -6.17
N THR A 12 -4.88 9.29 -7.46
CA THR A 12 -4.21 10.24 -8.35
C THR A 12 -5.07 11.45 -8.73
N ALA A 13 -6.39 11.42 -8.48
CA ALA A 13 -7.26 12.60 -8.60
C ALA A 13 -6.84 13.74 -7.65
N TRP A 14 -6.32 13.39 -6.47
CA TRP A 14 -5.75 14.33 -5.49
C TRP A 14 -4.25 14.59 -5.72
N GLY A 15 -3.68 14.05 -6.80
CA GLY A 15 -2.24 14.02 -7.03
C GLY A 15 -1.52 12.97 -6.18
N GLY A 16 -2.24 12.08 -5.50
CA GLY A 16 -1.74 11.18 -4.45
C GLY A 16 -2.10 11.68 -3.04
N LEU A 17 -2.05 10.80 -2.03
CA LEU A 17 -2.37 11.15 -0.64
C LEU A 17 -1.14 10.98 0.27
N LEU A 18 -0.90 11.99 1.12
CA LEU A 18 0.12 11.94 2.17
C LEU A 18 -0.44 11.30 3.46
N GLU A 19 0.46 10.93 4.38
CA GLU A 19 0.12 10.27 5.66
C GLU A 19 -1.07 10.95 6.40
N PRO A 20 -1.12 12.28 6.57
CA PRO A 20 -2.22 12.93 7.32
C PRO A 20 -3.59 12.85 6.63
N GLN A 21 -3.64 12.54 5.33
CA GLN A 21 -4.88 12.46 4.55
C GLN A 21 -5.47 11.04 4.56
N VAL A 22 -4.80 10.08 5.21
CA VAL A 22 -5.21 8.69 5.31
C VAL A 22 -5.46 8.34 6.78
N GLN A 23 -6.56 7.67 7.04
CA GLN A 23 -6.87 7.08 8.34
C GLN A 23 -7.22 5.60 8.20
N VAL A 24 -7.23 4.87 9.31
CA VAL A 24 -7.59 3.44 9.33
C VAL A 24 -8.75 3.20 10.27
N GLU A 25 -9.62 2.27 9.89
CA GLU A 25 -10.64 1.68 10.74
C GLU A 25 -10.26 0.22 11.01
N LEU A 26 -9.98 -0.12 12.26
CA LEU A 26 -9.53 -1.46 12.65
C LEU A 26 -10.65 -2.23 13.34
N SER A 27 -10.93 -3.45 12.90
CA SER A 27 -11.90 -4.32 13.56
C SER A 27 -11.67 -5.80 13.22
N ALA A 28 -11.85 -6.68 14.21
CA ALA A 28 -11.82 -8.13 13.97
C ALA A 28 -12.90 -8.59 12.96
N ARG A 29 -13.97 -7.81 12.73
CA ARG A 29 -14.96 -8.08 11.68
C ARG A 29 -14.38 -7.97 10.27
N PHE A 30 -13.24 -7.30 10.12
CA PHE A 30 -12.50 -7.17 8.87
C PHE A 30 -11.48 -8.30 8.67
N ASN A 31 -11.38 -9.26 9.60
CA ASN A 31 -10.56 -10.45 9.43
C ASN A 31 -11.23 -11.43 8.45
N ARG A 32 -10.44 -12.39 7.97
CA ARG A 32 -10.94 -13.53 7.19
C ARG A 32 -11.99 -14.30 8.00
N ARG A 33 -13.04 -14.78 7.34
CA ARG A 33 -14.01 -15.73 7.93
C ARG A 33 -13.31 -17.06 8.18
N THR A 34 -13.47 -17.57 9.40
CA THR A 34 -12.87 -18.84 9.83
C THR A 34 -13.92 -19.94 9.82
N GLU A 35 -13.53 -21.12 9.35
CA GLU A 35 -14.38 -22.30 9.36
C GLU A 35 -13.55 -23.55 9.72
N PRO A 36 -14.09 -24.51 10.50
CA PRO A 36 -13.29 -25.62 11.02
C PRO A 36 -12.57 -26.45 9.95
N ALA A 37 -13.19 -26.63 8.78
CA ALA A 37 -12.60 -27.40 7.68
C ALA A 37 -11.42 -26.66 7.02
N LEU A 38 -11.58 -25.36 6.78
CA LEU A 38 -10.52 -24.51 6.22
C LEU A 38 -9.37 -24.33 7.21
N GLU A 39 -9.64 -24.09 8.49
CA GLU A 39 -8.56 -23.96 9.49
C GLU A 39 -7.72 -25.23 9.58
N ARG A 40 -8.35 -26.42 9.49
CA ARG A 40 -7.62 -27.69 9.44
C ARG A 40 -6.74 -27.79 8.20
N HIS A 41 -7.26 -27.41 7.04
CA HIS A 41 -6.48 -27.37 5.80
C HIS A 41 -5.29 -26.41 5.89
N ILE A 42 -5.49 -25.20 6.40
CA ILE A 42 -4.43 -24.20 6.61
C ILE A 42 -3.34 -24.78 7.52
N GLU A 43 -3.72 -25.43 8.61
CA GLU A 43 -2.78 -26.05 9.54
C GLU A 43 -2.02 -27.22 8.89
N GLU A 44 -2.68 -28.07 8.10
CA GLU A 44 -2.05 -29.16 7.34
C GLU A 44 -1.00 -28.61 6.34
N VAL A 45 -1.36 -27.59 5.56
CA VAL A 45 -0.44 -26.90 4.63
C VAL A 45 0.75 -26.31 5.37
N TRP A 46 0.51 -25.69 6.54
CA TRP A 46 1.58 -25.10 7.35
C TRP A 46 2.53 -26.14 7.94
N ILE A 47 2.00 -27.22 8.51
CA ILE A 47 2.79 -28.32 9.06
C ILE A 47 3.65 -28.95 7.98
N GLU A 48 3.08 -29.23 6.80
CA GLU A 48 3.85 -29.75 5.67
C GLU A 48 4.98 -28.79 5.29
N ARG A 49 4.67 -27.49 5.21
CA ARG A 49 5.64 -26.47 4.82
C ARG A 49 6.78 -26.37 5.83
N VAL A 50 6.49 -26.26 7.12
CA VAL A 50 7.51 -26.16 8.18
C VAL A 50 8.34 -27.45 8.30
N ASN A 51 7.75 -28.62 8.02
CA ASN A 51 8.51 -29.88 7.98
C ASN A 51 9.56 -29.89 6.85
N ARG A 52 9.25 -29.28 5.69
CA ARG A 52 10.20 -29.14 4.58
C ARG A 52 11.21 -28.03 4.83
N GLU A 53 10.78 -26.93 5.45
CA GLU A 53 11.57 -25.71 5.63
C GLU A 53 11.52 -25.24 7.11
N PRO A 54 12.25 -25.91 8.04
CA PRO A 54 12.10 -25.70 9.49
C PRO A 54 12.51 -24.32 10.00
N TRP A 55 13.15 -23.51 9.16
CA TRP A 55 13.52 -22.13 9.48
C TRP A 55 12.38 -21.13 9.24
N LEU A 56 11.28 -21.54 8.60
CA LEU A 56 10.13 -20.67 8.41
C LEU A 56 9.45 -20.36 9.74
N PHE A 57 8.99 -19.11 9.86
CA PHE A 57 8.20 -18.65 10.98
C PHE A 57 6.93 -17.96 10.47
N ASN A 58 5.86 -18.00 11.26
CA ASN A 58 4.63 -17.29 10.92
C ASN A 58 4.76 -15.82 11.33
N GLY A 59 4.35 -14.90 10.45
CA GLY A 59 4.35 -13.47 10.71
C GLY A 59 2.95 -12.87 10.61
N ALA A 60 2.59 -11.97 11.52
CA ALA A 60 1.33 -11.24 11.49
C ALA A 60 1.37 -10.21 10.36
N LYS A 61 0.23 -9.97 9.68
CA LYS A 61 0.09 -9.02 8.57
C LYS A 61 -1.23 -8.27 8.68
N PHE A 62 -1.30 -7.07 8.11
CA PHE A 62 -2.57 -6.36 7.95
C PHE A 62 -3.39 -7.02 6.84
N ARG A 63 -4.70 -7.16 7.05
CA ARG A 63 -5.65 -7.60 6.01
C ARG A 63 -6.44 -6.41 5.51
N LEU A 64 -6.40 -6.13 4.21
CA LEU A 64 -7.30 -5.12 3.63
C LEU A 64 -8.69 -5.72 3.45
N HIS A 65 -9.71 -5.07 4.00
CA HIS A 65 -11.11 -5.45 3.79
C HIS A 65 -11.79 -4.55 2.77
N SER A 66 -11.68 -3.24 2.92
CA SER A 66 -12.31 -2.25 2.03
C SER A 66 -11.76 -0.86 2.31
N TYR A 67 -12.26 0.14 1.60
CA TYR A 67 -11.95 1.54 1.87
C TYR A 67 -13.20 2.43 1.81
N SER A 68 -13.06 3.69 2.17
CA SER A 68 -14.02 4.74 1.82
C SER A 68 -13.32 6.07 1.64
N ILE A 69 -13.85 6.87 0.73
CA ILE A 69 -13.35 8.21 0.45
C ILE A 69 -14.36 9.21 1.00
N THR A 70 -13.88 10.21 1.73
CA THR A 70 -14.71 11.34 2.15
C THR A 70 -15.07 12.13 0.90
N SER A 71 -16.36 12.20 0.56
CA SER A 71 -16.83 13.08 -0.50
C SER A 71 -16.59 14.52 -0.03
N THR A 72 -15.47 15.10 -0.44
CA THR A 72 -15.34 16.54 -0.45
C THR A 72 -16.34 17.01 -1.50
N SER A 73 -17.39 17.69 -1.07
CA SER A 73 -18.25 18.43 -1.97
C SER A 73 -17.35 19.45 -2.67
N LEU A 74 -16.88 19.11 -3.87
CA LEU A 74 -16.34 20.08 -4.80
C LEU A 74 -17.53 20.99 -5.14
N THR A 75 -17.74 22.02 -4.32
CA THR A 75 -18.62 23.12 -4.67
C THR A 75 -17.99 23.78 -5.89
N CYS A 76 -18.42 23.34 -7.07
CA CYS A 76 -18.32 24.11 -8.30
C CYS A 76 -18.98 25.47 -8.03
N MET A 77 -18.14 26.47 -7.80
CA MET A 77 -18.51 27.87 -7.86
C MET A 77 -18.72 28.22 -9.33
N ASP A 78 -19.84 27.77 -9.91
CA ASP A 78 -20.35 28.37 -11.14
C ASP A 78 -21.20 29.58 -10.76
N GLY A 79 -20.56 30.75 -10.88
CA GLY A 79 -21.21 32.03 -10.78
C GLY A 79 -22.08 32.32 -12.01
N ALA A 80 -23.36 32.59 -11.72
CA ALA A 80 -24.24 33.57 -12.38
C ALA A 80 -24.63 33.38 -13.86
N GLY A 81 -25.92 33.01 -14.03
CA GLY A 81 -26.87 33.85 -14.76
C GLY A 81 -27.51 33.27 -16.02
N ASP A 82 -28.77 32.86 -15.94
CA ASP A 82 -29.86 33.60 -16.60
C ASP A 82 -31.21 33.20 -15.99
N LYS A 83 -32.02 34.20 -15.65
CA LYS A 83 -33.42 34.04 -15.22
C LYS A 83 -34.28 34.05 -16.48
N ARG A 84 -35.23 33.13 -16.58
CA ARG A 84 -36.51 33.33 -17.28
C ARG A 84 -37.54 32.27 -16.86
N ASP A 85 -38.39 32.67 -15.90
CA ASP A 85 -39.87 32.65 -15.93
C ASP A 85 -40.56 31.84 -17.06
N SER A 86 -41.61 31.02 -16.90
CA SER A 86 -42.52 30.63 -15.80
C SER A 86 -43.34 29.35 -16.24
N PRO A 87 -44.56 28.99 -15.75
CA PRO A 87 -44.82 27.70 -15.07
C PRO A 87 -46.01 26.85 -15.63
N SER A 88 -46.24 25.66 -15.08
CA SER A 88 -47.52 24.89 -14.96
C SER A 88 -47.25 23.37 -15.04
N CYS A 89 -47.89 22.42 -14.37
CA CYS A 89 -48.87 22.31 -13.27
C CYS A 89 -48.76 20.85 -12.73
N ILE A 90 -48.70 20.63 -11.40
CA ILE A 90 -49.68 19.94 -10.51
C ILE A 90 -50.48 18.79 -11.18
N HIS A 91 -50.59 17.55 -10.71
CA HIS A 91 -50.97 16.90 -9.43
C HIS A 91 -50.61 15.38 -9.61
N GLU A 92 -50.49 14.45 -8.65
CA GLU A 92 -51.16 14.23 -7.38
C GLU A 92 -50.41 13.13 -6.59
N GLU A 93 -50.36 13.30 -5.26
CA GLU A 93 -49.97 12.31 -4.25
C GLU A 93 -51.09 11.27 -4.06
N GLU A 94 -50.75 10.05 -3.63
CA GLU A 94 -51.45 9.48 -2.48
C GLU A 94 -50.62 8.39 -1.76
N GLU A 95 -50.91 8.28 -0.48
CA GLU A 95 -50.04 7.91 0.61
C GLU A 95 -49.95 6.40 0.89
N GLY A 96 -48.84 6.01 1.53
CA GLY A 96 -48.69 4.71 2.18
C GLY A 96 -47.66 4.79 3.31
N LEU A 97 -48.09 5.34 4.44
CA LEU A 97 -47.29 5.48 5.67
C LEU A 97 -47.03 4.11 6.32
N GLN A 98 -45.77 3.66 6.38
CA GLN A 98 -45.32 2.78 7.45
C GLN A 98 -43.85 3.00 7.83
N LYS A 99 -43.63 3.01 9.15
CA LYS A 99 -42.49 3.55 9.89
C LYS A 99 -41.23 2.67 9.84
N THR A 100 -40.11 3.33 9.55
CA THR A 100 -38.77 3.24 10.17
C THR A 100 -38.20 1.87 10.58
N ALA A 101 -37.12 1.45 9.90
CA ALA A 101 -35.89 0.96 10.53
C ALA A 101 -34.73 1.10 9.51
N GLY A 102 -33.57 1.57 9.97
CA GLY A 102 -32.47 2.03 9.12
C GLY A 102 -31.91 0.97 8.17
N SER A 103 -31.65 1.39 6.93
CA SER A 103 -30.83 0.66 5.97
C SER A 103 -29.83 1.64 5.36
N ALA A 104 -28.67 1.73 5.99
CA ALA A 104 -27.48 2.40 5.47
C ALA A 104 -26.34 1.40 5.23
N ASP A 105 -26.69 0.14 4.94
CA ASP A 105 -25.72 -0.97 4.85
C ASP A 105 -25.69 -1.66 3.46
N HIS A 106 -26.50 -1.20 2.50
CA HIS A 106 -26.63 -1.83 1.18
C HIS A 106 -25.83 -1.12 0.07
N GLY A 107 -24.94 -0.18 0.42
CA GLY A 107 -24.16 0.61 -0.56
C GLY A 107 -22.68 0.25 -0.68
N ARG A 108 -22.18 -0.80 -0.01
CA ARG A 108 -20.73 -0.93 0.30
C ARG A 108 -20.02 -2.24 -0.06
N SER A 109 -20.61 -3.10 -0.89
CA SER A 109 -19.98 -4.36 -1.35
C SER A 109 -19.67 -4.39 -2.86
N ASN A 110 -20.44 -3.67 -3.68
CA ASN A 110 -20.47 -3.90 -5.14
C ASN A 110 -19.20 -3.50 -5.92
N VAL A 111 -18.31 -2.68 -5.34
CA VAL A 111 -17.11 -2.20 -6.06
C VAL A 111 -15.99 -3.25 -6.09
N LEU A 112 -15.85 -4.06 -5.04
CA LEU A 112 -14.87 -5.17 -5.01
C LEU A 112 -15.35 -6.35 -5.87
N THR A 113 -16.64 -6.67 -5.83
CA THR A 113 -17.21 -7.84 -6.50
C THR A 113 -17.27 -7.70 -8.03
N HIS A 114 -17.56 -6.50 -8.57
CA HIS A 114 -17.81 -6.34 -10.00
C HIS A 114 -16.54 -6.34 -10.87
N GLN A 115 -15.38 -5.91 -10.36
CA GLN A 115 -14.13 -5.91 -11.14
C GLN A 115 -13.44 -7.27 -11.15
N ILE A 116 -13.59 -8.04 -10.09
CA ILE A 116 -12.94 -9.34 -9.89
C ILE A 116 -13.58 -10.44 -10.77
N ASN A 117 -14.90 -10.37 -11.02
CA ASN A 117 -15.64 -11.41 -11.75
C ASN A 117 -15.45 -11.36 -13.28
N GLU A 118 -15.11 -10.20 -13.88
CA GLU A 118 -14.91 -10.06 -15.33
C GLU A 118 -13.56 -10.64 -15.81
N ILE A 119 -12.55 -10.72 -14.93
CA ILE A 119 -11.18 -11.11 -15.28
C ILE A 119 -10.98 -12.65 -15.24
N ASN A 120 -11.70 -13.34 -14.35
CA ASN A 120 -11.54 -14.77 -14.08
C ASN A 120 -11.93 -15.73 -15.23
N LYS A 121 -12.52 -15.25 -16.34
CA LYS A 121 -12.89 -16.12 -17.48
C LYS A 121 -11.69 -16.59 -18.31
N VAL A 122 -10.46 -16.14 -18.04
CA VAL A 122 -9.33 -16.25 -18.98
C VAL A 122 -8.12 -17.07 -18.49
N VAL A 123 -7.98 -17.38 -17.19
CA VAL A 123 -6.71 -17.95 -16.68
C VAL A 123 -6.86 -19.42 -16.24
N HIS A 124 -6.24 -20.32 -16.99
CA HIS A 124 -5.93 -21.70 -16.59
C HIS A 124 -4.42 -21.91 -16.75
N GLU A 125 -3.69 -22.17 -15.66
CA GLU A 125 -2.41 -22.90 -15.76
C GLU A 125 -2.01 -23.56 -14.44
N GLN A 126 -1.44 -24.76 -14.58
CA GLN A 126 -1.10 -25.71 -13.53
C GLN A 126 0.22 -25.32 -12.86
N HIS A 127 0.22 -25.17 -11.53
CA HIS A 127 1.44 -24.95 -10.75
C HIS A 127 1.92 -26.26 -10.13
N ASN A 128 3.18 -26.63 -10.40
CA ASN A 128 3.86 -27.77 -9.81
C ASN A 128 4.49 -27.40 -8.45
N ASP A 129 4.26 -28.25 -7.46
CA ASP A 129 4.86 -28.21 -6.12
C ASP A 129 6.35 -28.54 -6.18
N THR A 130 7.22 -27.54 -6.27
CA THR A 130 8.60 -27.69 -5.76
C THR A 130 9.24 -26.33 -5.44
N ASP A 131 9.56 -26.20 -4.15
CA ASP A 131 10.62 -25.39 -3.55
C ASP A 131 10.43 -23.87 -3.40
N LEU A 132 10.83 -23.35 -2.23
CA LEU A 132 11.82 -22.25 -1.98
C LEU A 132 11.43 -21.17 -0.95
N ILE A 133 12.08 -21.27 0.21
CA ILE A 133 13.12 -20.38 0.81
C ILE A 133 13.13 -18.90 0.38
N SER A 134 12.46 -18.04 1.15
CA SER A 134 13.04 -16.76 1.62
C SER A 134 12.19 -16.17 2.75
N TYR A 135 12.60 -16.42 3.98
CA TYR A 135 12.27 -15.58 5.14
C TYR A 135 13.43 -15.75 6.12
N LYS A 136 14.35 -14.79 6.16
CA LYS A 136 15.41 -14.76 7.17
C LYS A 136 15.46 -13.41 7.89
N GLN A 137 15.45 -13.55 9.21
CA GLN A 137 16.26 -12.79 10.18
C GLN A 137 15.89 -11.34 10.49
N ARG A 138 14.72 -11.15 11.14
CA ARG A 138 14.59 -10.18 12.25
C ARG A 138 14.54 -10.88 13.61
N ALA A 139 15.64 -11.51 14.00
CA ALA A 139 15.93 -11.84 15.41
C ALA A 139 17.41 -12.21 15.57
N GLY A 140 18.22 -11.27 16.08
CA GLY A 140 19.53 -11.66 16.62
C GLY A 140 20.66 -10.65 16.53
N TYR A 141 20.55 -9.50 17.22
CA TYR A 141 21.72 -8.84 17.82
C TYR A 141 21.33 -8.18 19.15
N LEU A 142 21.01 -9.00 20.16
CA LEU A 142 21.23 -8.63 21.55
C LEU A 142 22.63 -9.09 21.92
N ARG A 143 23.55 -8.16 22.15
CA ARG A 143 24.77 -8.41 22.93
C ARG A 143 25.08 -7.24 23.88
N PRO A 144 25.77 -7.54 24.99
CA PRO A 144 25.45 -6.98 26.29
C PRO A 144 26.15 -5.66 26.59
N ALA A 145 25.53 -4.90 27.49
CA ALA A 145 26.11 -3.72 28.11
C ALA A 145 27.45 -4.05 28.78
N HIS A 146 28.51 -3.43 28.28
CA HIS A 146 29.79 -3.33 28.98
C HIS A 146 29.98 -1.87 29.40
N THR A 147 29.81 -1.62 30.70
CA THR A 147 30.31 -0.45 31.41
C THR A 147 31.83 -0.46 31.45
N PRO A 148 32.47 0.71 31.25
CA PRO A 148 33.65 1.07 32.01
C PRO A 148 33.39 2.33 32.82
N SER A 149 33.47 2.18 34.15
CA SER A 149 33.62 3.31 35.06
C SER A 149 35.05 3.85 34.97
N LEU A 150 35.21 5.13 34.66
CA LEU A 150 36.37 5.91 35.10
C LEU A 150 35.86 7.31 35.47
N GLY A 151 35.91 7.60 36.77
CA GLY A 151 35.55 8.90 37.32
C GLY A 151 36.70 9.88 37.21
N ILE A 152 36.36 11.15 36.94
CA ILE A 152 37.14 12.32 37.31
C ILE A 152 36.13 13.41 37.70
N GLY A 153 36.34 14.03 38.87
CA GLY A 153 35.45 15.00 39.52
C GLY A 153 35.36 16.38 38.82
N PRO A 154 34.55 17.30 39.37
CA PRO A 154 34.06 18.48 38.66
C PRO A 154 35.00 19.67 38.78
N PRO A 155 34.84 20.67 37.90
CA PRO A 155 34.98 22.05 38.33
C PRO A 155 33.72 22.86 38.01
N SER A 156 33.20 23.43 39.09
CA SER A 156 32.29 24.57 39.15
C SER A 156 32.78 25.77 38.34
N GLY A 157 31.94 26.27 37.43
CA GLY A 157 32.16 27.51 36.68
C GLY A 157 30.83 28.15 36.33
N ARG A 158 30.48 29.22 37.04
CA ARG A 158 29.26 30.01 36.91
C ARG A 158 29.54 31.17 35.95
N SER A 159 28.87 31.27 34.80
CA SER A 159 28.67 32.58 34.14
C SER A 159 27.53 32.58 33.12
N LYS A 160 26.49 33.34 33.50
CA LYS A 160 25.66 34.27 32.70
C LYS A 160 25.22 33.85 31.29
N THR A 161 23.96 33.45 31.18
CA THR A 161 23.16 33.59 29.96
C THR A 161 22.22 34.78 30.09
N GLU A 162 22.31 35.69 29.13
CA GLU A 162 21.48 36.88 28.98
C GLU A 162 20.05 36.48 28.58
N THR A 163 19.07 37.13 29.22
CA THR A 163 17.64 37.02 28.95
C THR A 163 17.18 38.14 28.02
N GLN A 164 16.40 37.76 26.99
CA GLN A 164 15.20 38.40 26.41
C GLN A 164 15.22 38.48 24.87
N PRO A 165 14.05 38.50 24.19
CA PRO A 165 12.81 37.78 24.47
C PRO A 165 12.26 37.04 23.23
N CYS A 166 11.56 35.93 23.45
CA CYS A 166 10.86 35.20 22.40
C CYS A 166 9.66 36.03 21.89
N LEU A 167 9.65 36.33 20.59
CA LEU A 167 8.46 36.79 19.89
C LEU A 167 7.48 35.63 19.81
N GLN A 168 6.41 35.70 20.59
CA GLN A 168 5.20 34.91 20.37
C GLN A 168 4.61 35.36 19.05
N GLY A 169 4.89 34.61 17.99
CA GLY A 169 4.03 34.59 16.82
C GLY A 169 2.83 33.76 17.16
N ASP A 170 1.64 34.34 17.05
CA ASP A 170 0.37 33.62 17.06
C ASP A 170 0.45 32.51 16.01
N VAL A 171 0.58 31.27 16.49
CA VAL A 171 0.35 30.10 15.66
C VAL A 171 -1.16 30.05 15.48
N SER A 172 -1.64 30.54 14.33
CA SER A 172 -2.96 30.14 13.85
C SER A 172 -2.98 28.62 13.86
N GLU A 173 -3.81 28.01 14.70
CA GLU A 173 -4.14 26.59 14.63
C GLU A 173 -4.67 26.32 13.22
N GLY A 174 -3.76 25.90 12.32
CA GLY A 174 -4.15 25.40 11.01
C GLY A 174 -4.94 24.13 11.26
N GLU A 175 -6.21 24.10 10.82
CA GLU A 175 -7.03 22.89 10.84
C GLU A 175 -6.21 21.71 10.34
N ALA A 176 -6.12 20.66 11.17
CA ALA A 176 -5.46 19.42 10.78
C ALA A 176 -6.10 18.92 9.46
N PRO A 177 -5.32 18.45 8.48
CA PRO A 177 -5.86 18.04 7.19
C PRO A 177 -6.99 17.02 7.39
N THR A 178 -8.18 17.32 6.86
CA THR A 178 -9.31 16.40 6.96
C THR A 178 -8.98 15.08 6.24
N PRO A 179 -9.20 13.91 6.87
CA PRO A 179 -8.93 12.63 6.22
C PRO A 179 -9.75 12.46 4.95
N ILE A 180 -9.08 12.16 3.84
CA ILE A 180 -9.71 11.90 2.54
C ILE A 180 -10.02 10.41 2.41
N LEU A 181 -9.13 9.54 2.89
CA LEU A 181 -9.23 8.09 2.74
C LEU A 181 -9.30 7.40 4.10
N THR A 182 -10.28 6.50 4.26
CA THR A 182 -10.32 5.53 5.37
C THR A 182 -10.09 4.12 4.84
N LEU A 183 -9.03 3.45 5.29
CA LEU A 183 -8.79 2.03 5.01
C LEU A 183 -9.37 1.16 6.12
N ARG A 184 -10.19 0.15 5.79
CA ARG A 184 -10.71 -0.82 6.76
C ARG A 184 -9.79 -2.02 6.82
N LEU A 185 -9.15 -2.22 7.96
CA LEU A 185 -8.10 -3.20 8.14
C LEU A 185 -8.47 -4.23 9.23
N GLY A 186 -8.26 -5.50 8.89
CA GLY A 186 -8.20 -6.60 9.85
C GLY A 186 -6.75 -7.03 10.07
N LEU A 187 -6.60 -8.19 10.71
CA LEU A 187 -5.34 -8.92 10.82
C LEU A 187 -5.44 -10.26 10.11
N THR A 188 -4.31 -10.71 9.60
CA THR A 188 -4.07 -12.02 9.01
C THR A 188 -2.63 -12.44 9.33
N CYS A 189 -2.16 -13.53 8.74
CA CYS A 189 -0.77 -13.94 8.88
C CYS A 189 -0.25 -14.69 7.65
N TYR A 190 1.06 -14.89 7.60
CA TYR A 190 1.73 -15.60 6.51
C TYR A 190 1.22 -17.04 6.34
N ARG A 191 0.98 -17.75 7.45
CA ARG A 191 0.39 -19.09 7.44
C ARG A 191 -0.96 -19.11 6.72
N ASP A 192 -1.85 -18.20 7.09
CA ASP A 192 -3.19 -18.11 6.50
C ASP A 192 -3.11 -17.76 5.01
N PHE A 193 -2.16 -16.90 4.61
CA PHE A 193 -1.89 -16.61 3.20
C PHE A 193 -1.51 -17.87 2.41
N LEU A 194 -0.58 -18.68 2.92
CA LEU A 194 -0.17 -19.93 2.26
C LEU A 194 -1.33 -20.92 2.10
N GLY A 195 -2.17 -21.05 3.12
CA GLY A 195 -3.31 -21.97 3.10
C GLY A 195 -4.56 -21.46 2.38
N THR A 196 -4.57 -20.20 1.91
CA THR A 196 -5.73 -19.60 1.22
C THR A 196 -5.36 -18.98 -0.13
N ASN A 197 -4.80 -17.77 -0.15
CA ASN A 197 -4.41 -17.07 -1.37
C ASN A 197 -3.43 -17.87 -2.24
N TRP A 198 -2.42 -18.49 -1.62
CA TRP A 198 -1.40 -19.29 -2.31
C TRP A 198 -1.79 -20.77 -2.48
N SER A 199 -2.97 -21.15 -2.00
CA SER A 199 -3.46 -22.53 -2.13
C SER A 199 -3.98 -22.78 -3.54
N GLN A 200 -3.82 -24.01 -4.02
CA GLN A 200 -4.49 -24.49 -5.25
C GLN A 200 -6.02 -24.41 -5.14
N ARG A 201 -6.55 -24.30 -3.92
CA ARG A 201 -7.99 -24.14 -3.63
C ARG A 201 -8.45 -22.67 -3.65
N SER A 202 -7.59 -21.72 -3.97
CA SER A 202 -7.92 -20.28 -3.91
C SER A 202 -9.18 -19.93 -4.72
N GLU A 203 -9.36 -20.49 -5.92
CA GLU A 203 -10.55 -20.25 -6.74
C GLU A 203 -11.81 -20.90 -6.16
N GLU A 204 -11.70 -22.12 -5.61
CA GLU A 204 -12.80 -22.78 -4.88
C GLU A 204 -13.22 -21.92 -3.67
N LEU A 205 -12.25 -21.40 -2.90
CA LEU A 205 -12.50 -20.54 -1.75
C LEU A 205 -13.18 -19.23 -2.16
N ARG A 206 -12.88 -18.68 -3.33
CA ARG A 206 -13.56 -17.48 -3.86
C ARG A 206 -15.01 -17.76 -4.21
N GLN A 207 -15.25 -18.84 -4.94
CA GLN A 207 -16.61 -19.26 -5.30
C GLN A 207 -17.47 -19.53 -4.07
N ARG A 208 -16.90 -20.17 -3.05
CA ARG A 208 -17.55 -20.40 -1.76
C ARG A 208 -17.76 -19.10 -0.98
N GLY A 209 -16.76 -18.22 -0.96
CA GLY A 209 -16.88 -16.89 -0.34
C GLY A 209 -18.09 -16.12 -0.87
N GLU A 210 -18.23 -16.08 -2.19
CA GLU A 210 -19.37 -15.46 -2.86
C GLU A 210 -20.68 -16.17 -2.50
N ALA A 211 -20.74 -17.50 -2.62
CA ALA A 211 -21.97 -18.25 -2.40
C ALA A 211 -22.48 -18.23 -0.95
N GLU A 212 -21.58 -18.27 0.03
CA GLU A 212 -21.89 -18.40 1.46
C GLU A 212 -21.98 -17.03 2.16
N PHE A 213 -21.22 -16.03 1.70
CA PHE A 213 -21.08 -14.74 2.38
C PHE A 213 -21.33 -13.51 1.49
N GLY A 214 -21.54 -13.68 0.18
CA GLY A 214 -21.68 -12.57 -0.77
C GLY A 214 -20.39 -11.75 -0.94
N ASP A 215 -19.24 -12.34 -0.63
CA ASP A 215 -17.92 -11.72 -0.77
C ASP A 215 -16.90 -12.79 -1.17
N PRO A 216 -16.33 -12.72 -2.39
CA PRO A 216 -15.40 -13.74 -2.87
C PRO A 216 -14.06 -13.71 -2.11
N LEU A 217 -13.80 -12.68 -1.31
CA LEU A 217 -12.58 -12.54 -0.52
C LEU A 217 -12.79 -12.96 0.94
N ALA A 218 -14.01 -13.32 1.35
CA ALA A 218 -14.38 -13.62 2.73
C ALA A 218 -13.52 -14.73 3.35
N LEU A 219 -13.18 -15.75 2.56
CA LEU A 219 -12.38 -16.92 2.97
C LEU A 219 -10.89 -16.78 2.67
N LEU A 220 -10.43 -15.63 2.15
CA LEU A 220 -9.03 -15.39 1.81
C LEU A 220 -8.32 -14.50 2.82
N ALA A 221 -7.02 -14.76 3.03
CA ALA A 221 -6.18 -14.04 3.97
C ALA A 221 -5.98 -12.57 3.57
N GLN A 222 -5.82 -12.28 2.28
CA GLN A 222 -5.69 -10.94 1.69
C GLN A 222 -4.71 -10.01 2.44
N PRO A 223 -3.45 -10.44 2.68
CA PRO A 223 -2.46 -9.58 3.33
C PRO A 223 -2.15 -8.37 2.45
N LEU A 224 -2.21 -7.18 3.03
CA LEU A 224 -1.90 -5.92 2.36
C LEU A 224 -0.38 -5.77 2.19
N GLY A 225 0.07 -5.73 0.93
CA GLY A 225 1.44 -5.35 0.57
C GLY A 225 1.62 -3.84 0.45
N VAL A 226 2.88 -3.42 0.31
CA VAL A 226 3.25 -2.06 -0.08
C VAL A 226 4.30 -2.12 -1.18
N GLY A 227 4.25 -1.18 -2.11
CA GLY A 227 5.24 -1.01 -3.16
C GLY A 227 5.56 0.46 -3.40
N GLY A 228 6.81 0.75 -3.78
CA GLY A 228 7.30 2.09 -4.02
C GLY A 228 7.81 2.31 -5.44
N VAL A 229 7.14 3.17 -6.20
CA VAL A 229 7.71 3.80 -7.40
C VAL A 229 8.73 4.85 -6.96
N LEU A 230 9.98 4.41 -6.88
CA LEU A 230 11.12 5.24 -6.53
C LEU A 230 11.63 6.01 -7.76
N CYS A 231 11.54 7.34 -7.73
CA CYS A 231 12.01 8.21 -8.81
C CYS A 231 13.27 8.98 -8.41
N THR A 232 14.36 8.82 -9.18
CA THR A 232 15.66 9.47 -8.94
C THR A 232 15.67 10.94 -9.36
N SER A 233 16.67 11.71 -8.89
CA SER A 233 16.78 13.13 -9.20
C SER A 233 17.04 13.43 -10.68
N ASP A 234 17.56 12.46 -11.43
CA ASP A 234 17.70 12.46 -12.89
C ASP A 234 16.50 11.83 -13.62
N ARG A 235 15.34 11.75 -12.96
CA ARG A 235 14.03 11.33 -13.49
C ARG A 235 14.02 9.92 -14.07
N LYS A 236 14.51 8.95 -13.29
CA LYS A 236 14.38 7.53 -13.62
C LYS A 236 13.62 6.79 -12.53
N VAL A 237 12.73 5.90 -12.96
CA VAL A 237 12.04 4.95 -12.11
C VAL A 237 12.95 3.74 -11.87
N VAL A 238 13.13 3.38 -10.61
CA VAL A 238 13.92 2.22 -10.20
C VAL A 238 13.06 0.97 -10.22
N LEU A 239 13.55 -0.06 -10.89
CA LEU A 239 13.06 -1.43 -10.85
C LEU A 239 14.17 -2.36 -10.36
N ILE A 240 13.77 -3.50 -9.84
CA ILE A 240 14.68 -4.55 -9.35
C ILE A 240 14.36 -5.86 -10.06
N ARG A 241 15.39 -6.68 -10.31
CA ARG A 241 15.22 -8.03 -10.84
C ARG A 241 15.14 -9.01 -9.68
N ARG A 242 13.97 -9.60 -9.45
CA ARG A 242 13.77 -10.59 -8.38
C ARG A 242 14.69 -11.79 -8.58
N SER A 243 15.26 -12.29 -7.50
CA SER A 243 16.12 -13.47 -7.53
C SER A 243 15.38 -14.70 -8.06
N GLN A 244 16.10 -15.63 -8.69
CA GLN A 244 15.53 -16.94 -9.03
C GLN A 244 15.24 -17.79 -7.78
N LYS A 245 15.72 -17.37 -6.61
CA LYS A 245 15.61 -18.10 -5.35
C LYS A 245 14.38 -17.73 -4.53
N VAL A 246 13.66 -16.66 -4.88
CA VAL A 246 12.44 -16.27 -4.14
C VAL A 246 11.25 -17.16 -4.49
N ALA A 247 10.25 -17.20 -3.61
CA ALA A 247 9.05 -18.02 -3.81
C ALA A 247 8.13 -17.49 -4.93
N GLU A 248 7.87 -16.19 -4.96
CA GLU A 248 6.91 -15.52 -5.86
C GLU A 248 7.65 -14.75 -6.97
N ALA A 249 7.11 -14.80 -8.20
CA ALA A 249 7.54 -13.98 -9.34
C ALA A 249 9.07 -14.05 -9.65
N ARG A 250 9.63 -15.27 -9.69
CA ARG A 250 11.07 -15.51 -9.91
C ARG A 250 11.60 -14.87 -11.19
N GLY A 251 12.69 -14.11 -11.08
CA GLY A 251 13.33 -13.49 -12.25
C GLY A 251 12.53 -12.38 -12.92
N LEU A 252 11.34 -12.04 -12.43
CA LEU A 252 10.56 -10.92 -12.93
C LEU A 252 11.12 -9.61 -12.39
N LEU A 253 10.83 -8.52 -13.09
CA LEU A 253 11.05 -7.16 -12.64
C LEU A 253 9.97 -6.78 -11.62
N ASP A 254 10.40 -6.14 -10.56
CA ASP A 254 9.54 -5.62 -9.50
C ASP A 254 9.89 -4.16 -9.19
N ILE A 255 9.03 -3.53 -8.40
CA ILE A 255 9.36 -2.32 -7.67
C ILE A 255 9.82 -2.70 -6.25
N PRO A 256 10.65 -1.88 -5.58
CA PRO A 256 10.96 -2.11 -4.18
C PRO A 256 9.69 -2.10 -3.33
N GLY A 257 9.55 -3.05 -2.41
CA GLY A 257 8.33 -3.21 -1.63
C GLY A 257 8.37 -4.42 -0.70
N GLY A 258 7.26 -4.65 -0.02
CA GLY A 258 7.17 -5.71 0.98
C GLY A 258 5.81 -5.73 1.66
N HIS A 259 5.79 -6.09 2.95
CA HIS A 259 4.54 -6.16 3.71
C HIS A 259 4.67 -5.50 5.08
N PRO A 260 3.92 -4.42 5.35
CA PRO A 260 3.91 -3.75 6.65
C PRO A 260 3.51 -4.73 7.75
N GLU A 261 4.17 -4.61 8.90
CA GLU A 261 4.04 -5.60 9.96
C GLU A 261 3.38 -5.01 11.20
N PRO A 262 2.25 -5.58 11.67
CA PRO A 262 1.59 -5.15 12.90
C PRO A 262 2.52 -5.12 14.13
N LYS A 263 3.58 -5.94 14.12
CA LYS A 263 4.56 -5.96 15.21
C LYS A 263 5.34 -4.66 15.34
N ALA A 264 5.64 -3.97 14.24
CA ALA A 264 6.32 -2.68 14.25
C ALA A 264 5.50 -1.61 15.00
N VAL A 265 4.16 -1.65 14.87
CA VAL A 265 3.23 -0.77 15.60
C VAL A 265 3.21 -1.06 17.11
N CYS A 266 3.50 -2.31 17.47
CA CYS A 266 3.54 -2.78 18.85
C CYS A 266 4.96 -2.74 19.46
N GLU A 267 5.99 -2.33 18.73
CA GLU A 267 7.35 -2.23 19.27
C GLU A 267 7.37 -1.30 20.49
N GLY A 268 8.07 -1.74 21.54
CA GLY A 268 8.14 -1.02 22.83
C GLY A 268 6.99 -1.33 23.80
N LEU A 269 5.97 -2.10 23.41
CA LEU A 269 4.98 -2.63 24.37
C LEU A 269 5.56 -3.84 25.12
N ALA A 270 5.74 -3.69 26.43
CA ALA A 270 6.29 -4.75 27.27
C ALA A 270 5.42 -6.02 27.23
N GLY A 271 6.04 -7.16 26.88
CA GLY A 271 5.41 -8.48 26.92
C GLY A 271 4.52 -8.84 25.72
N VAL A 272 4.44 -7.99 24.69
CA VAL A 272 3.73 -8.30 23.44
C VAL A 272 4.67 -9.04 22.49
N THR A 273 4.31 -10.29 22.20
CA THR A 273 4.95 -11.12 21.16
C THR A 273 4.05 -11.15 19.92
N GLU A 274 4.62 -11.48 18.76
CA GLU A 274 3.90 -11.41 17.47
C GLU A 274 2.62 -12.26 17.43
N ASP A 275 2.63 -13.43 18.09
CA ASP A 275 1.47 -14.33 18.25
C ASP A 275 0.34 -13.76 19.12
N LYS A 276 0.62 -12.73 19.92
CA LYS A 276 -0.35 -12.10 20.82
C LYS A 276 -0.97 -10.85 20.23
N ILE A 277 -0.52 -10.38 19.07
CA ILE A 277 -1.04 -9.16 18.45
C ILE A 277 -2.50 -9.38 18.07
N ARG A 278 -3.38 -8.51 18.55
CA ARG A 278 -4.81 -8.52 18.23
C ARG A 278 -5.26 -7.16 17.75
N VAL A 279 -6.38 -7.13 17.01
CA VAL A 279 -6.89 -5.91 16.38
C VAL A 279 -7.20 -4.83 17.43
N GLU A 280 -7.68 -5.23 18.61
CA GLU A 280 -8.03 -4.31 19.71
C GLU A 280 -6.82 -3.53 20.23
N MET A 281 -5.62 -4.11 20.17
CA MET A 281 -4.38 -3.41 20.54
C MET A 281 -4.05 -2.30 19.54
N LEU A 282 -4.36 -2.54 18.26
CA LEU A 282 -4.08 -1.61 17.17
C LEU A 282 -5.15 -0.53 17.05
N GLN A 283 -6.39 -0.79 17.49
CA GLN A 283 -7.47 0.20 17.53
C GLN A 283 -7.12 1.45 18.34
N GLN A 284 -6.30 1.32 19.38
CA GLN A 284 -5.83 2.44 20.20
C GLN A 284 -4.61 3.16 19.57
N ARG A 285 -4.16 2.71 18.40
CA ARG A 285 -2.90 3.12 17.74
C ARG A 285 -3.09 3.35 16.24
N GLN A 286 -4.27 3.81 15.82
CA GLN A 286 -4.61 3.98 14.40
C GLN A 286 -3.58 4.84 13.64
N GLU A 287 -3.15 5.97 14.22
CA GLU A 287 -2.11 6.82 13.63
C GLU A 287 -0.78 6.08 13.43
N ALA A 288 -0.38 5.24 14.39
CA ALA A 288 0.84 4.45 14.28
C ALA A 288 0.70 3.32 13.23
N VAL A 289 -0.50 2.80 12.99
CA VAL A 289 -0.78 1.89 11.88
C VAL A 289 -0.66 2.60 10.54
N VAL A 290 -1.23 3.80 10.38
CA VAL A 290 -1.06 4.60 9.15
C VAL A 290 0.43 4.87 8.93
N ARG A 291 1.13 5.33 9.97
CA ARG A 291 2.57 5.57 9.91
C ARG A 291 3.34 4.34 9.46
N GLU A 292 3.04 3.16 10.00
CA GLU A 292 3.67 1.90 9.56
C GLU A 292 3.44 1.61 8.08
N LEU A 293 2.23 1.85 7.55
CA LEU A 293 1.95 1.68 6.12
C LEU A 293 2.82 2.59 5.25
N PHE A 294 3.05 3.84 5.67
CA PHE A 294 3.87 4.80 4.93
C PHE A 294 5.38 4.61 5.19
N SER A 295 5.81 4.27 6.40
CA SER A 295 7.22 4.11 6.73
C SER A 295 7.80 2.80 6.25
N SER A 296 6.98 1.74 6.17
CA SER A 296 7.43 0.42 5.70
C SER A 296 7.97 0.49 4.28
N VAL A 297 7.28 1.14 3.32
CA VAL A 297 7.79 1.23 1.94
C VAL A 297 9.17 1.92 1.86
N SER A 298 9.40 2.97 2.66
CA SER A 298 10.72 3.61 2.75
C SER A 298 11.77 2.72 3.40
N ALA A 299 11.37 1.91 4.40
CA ALA A 299 12.25 0.93 5.02
C ALA A 299 12.63 -0.19 4.05
N GLU A 300 11.69 -0.69 3.24
CA GLU A 300 11.95 -1.69 2.20
C GLU A 300 12.92 -1.14 1.14
N ILE A 301 12.71 0.10 0.66
CA ILE A 301 13.65 0.75 -0.26
C ILE A 301 15.06 0.86 0.35
N ARG A 302 15.16 1.19 1.64
CA ARG A 302 16.46 1.22 2.33
C ARG A 302 17.07 -0.17 2.43
N ASP A 303 16.30 -1.18 2.81
CA ASP A 303 16.81 -2.51 3.14
C ASP A 303 17.19 -3.30 1.87
N GLU A 304 16.43 -3.12 0.78
CA GLU A 304 16.65 -3.80 -0.50
C GLU A 304 17.54 -3.00 -1.48
N VAL A 305 17.29 -1.69 -1.63
CA VAL A 305 18.01 -0.84 -2.61
C VAL A 305 19.20 -0.11 -1.98
N ASN A 306 19.34 -0.17 -0.64
CA ASN A 306 20.39 0.50 0.12
C ASN A 306 20.39 2.04 -0.01
N VAL A 307 19.24 2.63 -0.35
CA VAL A 307 19.09 4.10 -0.39
C VAL A 307 18.83 4.63 1.02
N PRO A 308 19.63 5.60 1.52
CA PRO A 308 19.42 6.17 2.85
C PRO A 308 18.06 6.87 2.97
N LEU A 309 17.37 6.69 4.11
CA LEU A 309 16.07 7.35 4.36
C LEU A 309 16.11 8.86 4.18
N ARG A 310 17.22 9.52 4.54
CA ARG A 310 17.40 10.98 4.36
C ARG A 310 17.42 11.44 2.90
N SER A 311 17.59 10.51 1.97
CA SER A 311 17.58 10.75 0.53
C SER A 311 16.21 10.48 -0.10
N LEU A 312 15.25 9.96 0.67
CA LEU A 312 13.89 9.69 0.24
C LEU A 312 12.99 10.86 0.65
N GLY A 313 12.10 11.26 -0.25
CA GLY A 313 10.99 12.17 0.05
C GLY A 313 9.88 11.45 0.81
N GLU A 314 8.87 12.22 1.23
CA GLU A 314 7.70 11.66 1.89
C GLU A 314 6.92 10.74 0.93
N PRO A 315 6.59 9.49 1.34
CA PRO A 315 5.80 8.60 0.51
C PRO A 315 4.40 9.14 0.26
N MET A 316 3.95 9.01 -0.98
CA MET A 316 2.64 9.49 -1.42
C MET A 316 1.84 8.32 -1.99
N LEU A 317 0.72 7.98 -1.35
CA LEU A 317 -0.14 6.88 -1.78
C LEU A 317 -0.80 7.24 -3.11
N MET A 318 -0.47 6.49 -4.16
CA MET A 318 -1.07 6.64 -5.49
C MET A 318 -2.38 5.86 -5.60
N GLY A 319 -2.50 4.74 -4.89
CA GLY A 319 -3.67 3.87 -4.96
C GLY A 319 -3.43 2.47 -4.41
N ILE A 320 -4.35 1.55 -4.71
CA ILE A 320 -4.24 0.13 -4.36
C ILE A 320 -4.45 -0.69 -5.63
N ALA A 321 -3.55 -1.62 -5.91
CA ALA A 321 -3.64 -2.59 -7.00
C ALA A 321 -3.89 -4.00 -6.45
N LEU A 322 -4.49 -4.87 -7.27
CA LEU A 322 -4.78 -6.27 -6.95
C LEU A 322 -3.95 -7.19 -7.84
N ASN A 323 -3.28 -8.17 -7.22
CA ASN A 323 -2.58 -9.25 -7.92
C ASN A 323 -3.52 -10.46 -8.08
N HIS A 324 -4.03 -10.67 -9.30
CA HIS A 324 -4.95 -11.78 -9.60
C HIS A 324 -4.26 -13.14 -9.71
N THR A 325 -2.94 -13.20 -9.93
CA THR A 325 -2.18 -14.47 -9.84
C THR A 325 -2.04 -14.95 -8.39
N SER A 326 -2.28 -14.06 -7.42
CA SER A 326 -2.30 -14.33 -5.98
C SER A 326 -3.71 -14.18 -5.39
N ALA A 327 -4.73 -14.58 -6.16
CA ALA A 327 -6.15 -14.55 -5.76
C ALA A 327 -6.63 -13.14 -5.32
N GLY A 328 -6.19 -12.11 -6.04
CA GLY A 328 -6.59 -10.72 -5.81
C GLY A 328 -5.87 -10.04 -4.65
N ARG A 329 -4.71 -10.56 -4.20
CA ARG A 329 -3.95 -9.99 -3.07
C ARG A 329 -3.66 -8.49 -3.29
N PRO A 330 -4.05 -7.60 -2.36
CA PRO A 330 -3.90 -6.16 -2.53
C PRO A 330 -2.51 -5.65 -2.16
N SER A 331 -2.08 -4.60 -2.84
CA SER A 331 -0.86 -3.85 -2.53
C SER A 331 -1.14 -2.35 -2.62
N ALA A 332 -0.75 -1.60 -1.60
CA ALA A 332 -0.79 -0.15 -1.59
C ALA A 332 0.46 0.40 -2.28
N GLU A 333 0.26 1.16 -3.35
CA GLU A 333 1.35 1.62 -4.21
C GLU A 333 1.64 3.10 -3.96
N PHE A 334 2.91 3.41 -3.70
CA PHE A 334 3.38 4.73 -3.32
C PHE A 334 4.32 5.31 -4.37
N TYR A 335 4.31 6.62 -4.53
CA TYR A 335 5.37 7.37 -5.18
C TYR A 335 6.36 7.89 -4.13
N ILE A 336 7.66 7.75 -4.39
CA ILE A 336 8.73 8.27 -3.54
C ILE A 336 9.78 8.96 -4.41
N SER A 337 10.01 10.26 -4.19
CA SER A 337 11.13 10.96 -4.83
C SER A 337 12.44 10.66 -4.12
N CYS A 338 13.55 10.61 -4.86
CA CYS A 338 14.89 10.45 -4.33
C CYS A 338 15.79 11.62 -4.74
N SER A 339 16.57 12.14 -3.80
CA SER A 339 17.56 13.20 -4.08
C SER A 339 18.79 12.71 -4.84
N LEU A 340 19.03 11.39 -4.86
CA LEU A 340 20.15 10.76 -5.55
C LEU A 340 19.85 10.52 -7.02
N THR A 341 20.89 10.56 -7.84
CA THR A 341 20.85 10.17 -9.24
C THR A 341 20.79 8.65 -9.39
N SER A 342 20.35 8.17 -10.54
CA SER A 342 20.35 6.74 -10.87
C SER A 342 21.72 6.07 -10.73
N ALA A 343 22.80 6.79 -11.06
CA ALA A 343 24.17 6.28 -10.89
C ALA A 343 24.54 6.08 -9.42
N GLU A 344 24.20 7.05 -8.55
CA GLU A 344 24.45 6.94 -7.10
C GLU A 344 23.59 5.84 -6.47
N VAL A 345 22.32 5.72 -6.88
CA VAL A 345 21.44 4.63 -6.42
C VAL A 345 21.99 3.27 -6.85
N GLN A 346 22.48 3.13 -8.08
CA GLN A 346 23.09 1.89 -8.55
C GLN A 346 24.36 1.54 -7.76
N GLU A 347 25.21 2.52 -7.45
CA GLU A 347 26.40 2.31 -6.63
C GLU A 347 26.03 1.83 -5.22
N LEU A 348 25.01 2.42 -4.61
CA LEU A 348 24.51 2.01 -3.30
C LEU A 348 23.93 0.59 -3.31
N TYR A 349 23.14 0.26 -4.33
CA TYR A 349 22.59 -1.09 -4.50
C TYR A 349 23.71 -2.14 -4.52
N TRP A 350 24.77 -1.92 -5.30
CA TRP A 350 25.89 -2.86 -5.40
C TRP A 350 26.81 -2.89 -4.18
N LYS A 351 26.80 -1.86 -3.32
CA LYS A 351 27.41 -1.93 -1.99
C LYS A 351 26.66 -2.90 -1.06
N GLY A 352 25.42 -3.26 -1.42
CA GLY A 352 24.55 -4.19 -0.72
C GLY A 352 23.71 -3.51 0.37
N GLY A 353 22.47 -3.97 0.52
CA GLY A 353 21.58 -3.65 1.64
C GLY A 353 21.47 -4.80 2.65
N VAL A 354 20.58 -4.66 3.62
CA VAL A 354 20.27 -5.74 4.58
C VAL A 354 19.70 -6.96 3.83
N GLU A 355 18.91 -6.70 2.78
CA GLU A 355 18.21 -7.70 1.98
C GLU A 355 18.77 -7.82 0.54
N ALA A 356 20.07 -7.56 0.35
CA ALA A 356 20.72 -7.54 -0.97
C ALA A 356 20.71 -8.86 -1.77
N HIS A 357 20.05 -9.89 -1.26
CA HIS A 357 19.95 -11.22 -1.86
C HIS A 357 18.55 -11.54 -2.41
N GLU A 358 17.54 -10.70 -2.11
CA GLU A 358 16.17 -10.86 -2.61
C GLU A 358 16.03 -10.44 -4.08
N SER A 359 16.82 -9.46 -4.49
CA SER A 359 17.02 -9.06 -5.89
C SER A 359 18.43 -9.39 -6.39
N THR A 360 18.59 -9.43 -7.71
CA THR A 360 19.84 -9.82 -8.40
C THR A 360 20.34 -8.78 -9.38
N ASP A 361 19.54 -7.76 -9.67
CA ASP A 361 19.91 -6.66 -10.56
C ASP A 361 19.00 -5.44 -10.30
N ILE A 362 19.42 -4.28 -10.77
CA ILE A 362 18.70 -3.01 -10.67
C ILE A 362 18.60 -2.36 -12.06
N VAL A 363 17.39 -1.97 -12.45
CA VAL A 363 17.08 -1.42 -13.77
C VAL A 363 16.46 -0.03 -13.60
N PHE A 364 16.77 0.88 -14.52
CA PHE A 364 16.27 2.25 -14.49
C PHE A 364 15.52 2.57 -15.77
N LEU A 365 14.23 2.89 -15.65
CA LEU A 365 13.41 3.34 -16.77
C LEU A 365 13.31 4.85 -16.75
N ARG A 366 13.42 5.52 -17.91
CA ARG A 366 13.31 6.98 -17.94
C ARG A 366 11.86 7.41 -17.79
N GLU A 367 11.62 8.42 -16.98
CA GLU A 367 10.29 9.02 -16.83
C GLU A 367 9.88 9.75 -18.12
N LYS A 368 10.79 10.56 -18.73
CA LYS A 368 10.60 11.31 -20.00
C LYS A 368 11.93 11.67 -20.68
N PHE A 369 12.08 11.45 -22.00
CA PHE A 369 12.91 12.29 -22.88
C PHE A 369 12.47 12.14 -24.34
N CYS A 370 12.13 13.25 -25.02
CA CYS A 370 11.90 13.39 -26.48
C CYS A 370 11.13 12.23 -27.16
N ASP A 371 9.83 12.41 -27.42
CA ASP A 371 8.93 11.51 -28.17
C ASP A 371 8.81 10.04 -27.71
N LEU A 372 9.67 9.58 -26.79
CA LEU A 372 9.63 8.25 -26.17
C LEU A 372 9.33 8.40 -24.67
N GLN A 373 8.18 7.86 -24.28
CA GLN A 373 7.66 7.90 -22.92
C GLN A 373 7.75 6.48 -22.37
N GLU A 374 8.94 5.99 -22.02
CA GLU A 374 9.15 4.56 -21.71
C GLU A 374 8.18 4.04 -20.65
N VAL A 375 7.98 4.77 -19.54
CA VAL A 375 7.03 4.35 -18.49
C VAL A 375 5.57 4.64 -18.89
N LEU A 376 5.29 5.75 -19.59
CA LEU A 376 3.92 6.13 -19.98
C LEU A 376 3.35 5.32 -21.15
N GLN A 377 4.22 4.76 -21.98
CA GLN A 377 3.90 3.86 -23.09
C GLN A 377 4.07 2.39 -22.70
N LEU A 378 4.42 2.10 -21.44
CA LEU A 378 4.58 0.73 -20.97
C LEU A 378 3.21 0.08 -20.81
N ASP A 379 2.86 -0.82 -21.71
CA ASP A 379 1.60 -1.56 -21.69
C ASP A 379 1.81 -3.03 -22.06
N GLN A 380 0.72 -3.80 -22.08
CA GLN A 380 0.68 -5.22 -22.44
C GLN A 380 1.30 -5.58 -23.80
N HIS A 381 1.56 -4.61 -24.68
CA HIS A 381 2.20 -4.82 -25.98
C HIS A 381 3.72 -4.61 -25.93
N SER A 382 4.25 -4.03 -24.85
CA SER A 382 5.69 -3.89 -24.63
C SER A 382 6.32 -5.22 -24.17
N PRO A 383 7.46 -5.65 -24.76
CA PRO A 383 8.18 -6.84 -24.27
C PRO A 383 8.51 -6.76 -22.78
N LEU A 384 8.89 -5.57 -22.30
CA LEU A 384 9.24 -5.34 -20.90
C LEU A 384 8.05 -5.55 -19.95
N TRP A 385 6.82 -5.34 -20.41
CA TRP A 385 5.62 -5.56 -19.58
C TRP A 385 5.43 -7.03 -19.22
N SER A 386 5.78 -7.94 -20.13
CA SER A 386 5.75 -9.39 -19.86
C SER A 386 6.80 -9.82 -18.82
N GLU A 387 7.81 -9.00 -18.58
CA GLU A 387 8.83 -9.24 -17.56
C GLU A 387 8.46 -8.67 -16.19
N LEU A 388 7.42 -7.83 -16.08
CA LEU A 388 6.98 -7.27 -14.79
C LEU A 388 6.14 -8.27 -14.01
N CYS A 389 6.35 -8.33 -12.69
CA CYS A 389 5.43 -9.02 -11.81
C CYS A 389 4.10 -8.22 -11.66
N PRO A 390 3.00 -8.86 -11.23
CA PRO A 390 1.70 -8.18 -11.14
C PRO A 390 1.67 -6.95 -10.22
N SER A 391 2.41 -6.95 -9.10
CA SER A 391 2.51 -5.78 -8.21
C SER A 391 3.14 -4.59 -8.93
N ALA A 392 4.27 -4.81 -9.61
CA ALA A 392 4.93 -3.77 -10.38
C ALA A 392 4.08 -3.25 -11.54
N LYS A 393 3.34 -4.12 -12.25
CA LYS A 393 2.36 -3.68 -13.24
C LYS A 393 1.32 -2.74 -12.61
N GLY A 394 0.80 -3.09 -11.44
CA GLY A 394 -0.19 -2.27 -10.70
C GLY A 394 0.34 -0.89 -10.33
N ALA A 395 1.59 -0.83 -9.85
CA ALA A 395 2.26 0.41 -9.53
C ALA A 395 2.53 1.27 -10.76
N VAL A 396 2.95 0.66 -11.88
CA VAL A 396 3.14 1.37 -13.16
C VAL A 396 1.82 1.98 -13.63
N LEU A 397 0.71 1.22 -13.62
CA LEU A 397 -0.61 1.74 -14.02
C LEU A 397 -1.01 2.96 -13.17
N LEU A 398 -0.84 2.88 -11.85
CA LEU A 398 -1.15 3.99 -10.94
C LEU A 398 -0.25 5.20 -11.19
N TYR A 399 1.05 4.98 -11.45
CA TYR A 399 1.98 6.05 -11.73
C TYR A 399 1.70 6.72 -13.09
N GLN A 400 1.34 5.96 -14.12
CA GLN A 400 0.90 6.50 -15.41
C GLN A 400 -0.32 7.42 -15.26
N LEU A 401 -1.31 7.01 -14.45
CA LEU A 401 -2.49 7.83 -14.15
C LEU A 401 -2.10 9.11 -13.40
N MET A 402 -1.13 9.04 -12.49
CA MET A 402 -0.62 10.19 -11.76
C MET A 402 0.08 11.20 -12.68
N LEU A 403 0.96 10.72 -13.56
CA LEU A 403 1.68 11.55 -14.53
C LEU A 403 0.75 12.23 -15.54
N SER A 404 -0.27 11.52 -16.01
CA SER A 404 -1.27 12.04 -16.95
C SER A 404 -2.07 13.20 -16.33
N ASN A 405 -2.53 13.04 -15.09
CA ASN A 405 -3.24 14.09 -14.37
C ASN A 405 -2.37 15.35 -14.13
N GLN A 406 -1.06 15.18 -13.92
CA GLN A 406 -0.16 16.32 -13.80
C GLN A 406 0.03 17.06 -15.13
N GLN A 407 0.09 16.35 -16.25
CA GLN A 407 0.15 16.96 -17.58
C GLN A 407 -1.11 17.79 -17.85
N ASP A 408 -2.30 17.26 -17.56
CA ASP A 408 -3.56 17.98 -17.76
C ASP A 408 -3.63 19.26 -16.91
N ARG A 409 -3.24 19.20 -15.64
CA ARG A 409 -3.18 20.39 -14.76
C ARG A 409 -2.16 21.43 -15.24
N SER A 410 -1.01 20.99 -15.75
CA SER A 410 0.00 21.91 -16.29
C SER A 410 -0.48 22.60 -17.58
N ASN A 411 -1.16 21.86 -18.46
CA ASN A 411 -1.74 22.40 -19.69
C ASN A 411 -2.88 23.39 -19.40
N GLN A 412 -3.78 23.07 -18.45
CA GLN A 412 -4.84 23.98 -18.02
C GLN A 412 -4.29 25.27 -17.39
N SER A 413 -3.23 25.17 -16.58
CA SER A 413 -2.59 26.34 -15.97
C SER A 413 -1.95 27.26 -17.03
N GLN A 414 -1.35 26.69 -18.09
CA GLN A 414 -0.79 27.47 -19.19
C GLN A 414 -1.88 28.16 -20.05
N ILE A 415 -3.03 27.51 -20.26
CA ILE A 415 -4.17 28.11 -20.95
C ILE A 415 -4.76 29.28 -20.15
N SER A 416 -4.97 29.11 -18.84
CA SER A 416 -5.47 30.16 -17.93
C SER A 416 -4.57 31.41 -17.91
N LEU A 417 -3.24 31.23 -17.87
CA LEU A 417 -2.28 32.34 -17.92
C LEU A 417 -2.28 33.05 -19.29
N GLY A 418 -2.58 32.32 -20.37
CA GLY A 418 -2.70 32.86 -21.72
C GLY A 418 -3.98 33.66 -21.96
N GLU A 419 -5.06 33.34 -21.26
CA GLU A 419 -6.35 34.06 -21.33
C GLU A 419 -6.37 35.31 -20.44
N MET A 420 -5.65 35.32 -19.31
CA MET A 420 -5.49 36.53 -18.48
C MET A 420 -4.51 37.57 -19.08
N SER A 421 -3.78 37.20 -20.13
CA SER A 421 -2.83 38.08 -20.83
C SER A 421 -3.40 38.65 -22.15
N ARG A 422 -4.71 38.54 -22.38
CA ARG A 422 -5.45 39.16 -23.48
C ARG A 422 -6.51 40.10 -22.93
#